data_AF-A0A357AAC4-F1
#
_entry.id   AF-A0A357AAC4-F1
#
_cell.length_a   1.000
_cell.length_b   1.000
_cell.length_c   1.000
_cell.angle_alpha   90.00
_cell.angle_beta   90.00
_cell.angle_gamma   90.00
#
_symmetry.space_group_name_H-M   'P 1'
#
loop_
_entity.id
_entity.type
_entity.pdbx_description
1 polymer ?
#
loop_
_entity_poly.entity_id
_entity_poly.type
_entity_poly.pdbx_seq_one_letter_code
_entity_poly.pdbx_strand_id
1 'polypeptide(L)' 'MNVVSLSAHFDGKSIQLDKPYKLEPNTKLIITVIPEQSDEQESWLNLWQNIIGKTPKIIENFK' A
#
# COMPACT_ATOMS: atom_id res chain seq x y z
N MET A 1 -26.54 0.35 6.36
CA MET A 1 -25.65 1.53 6.41
C MET A 1 -24.87 1.53 5.11
N ASN A 2 -25.04 2.55 4.27
CA ASN A 2 -24.37 2.61 2.96
C ASN A 2 -23.04 3.35 3.13
N VAL A 3 -21.92 2.68 2.92
CA VAL A 3 -20.57 3.24 3.04
C VAL A 3 -19.98 3.32 1.64
N VAL A 4 -19.49 4.50 1.27
CA VAL A 4 -18.76 4.72 0.03
C VAL A 4 -17.27 4.89 0.37
N SER A 5 -16.41 4.21 -0.38
CA SER A 5 -14.97 4.45 -0.33
C SER A 5 -14.63 5.53 -1.36
N LEU A 6 -13.95 6.58 -0.91
CA LEU A 6 -13.51 7.70 -1.74
C LEU A 6 -11.99 7.75 -1.71
N SER A 7 -11.36 7.80 -2.87
CA SER A 7 -9.92 8.02 -3.00
C SER A 7 -9.58 9.48 -2.68
N ALA A 8 -8.51 9.67 -1.94
CA ALA A 8 -8.04 10.97 -1.49
C ALA A 8 -6.53 10.94 -1.29
N HIS A 9 -5.90 12.10 -1.44
CA HIS A 9 -4.49 12.31 -1.10
C HIS A 9 -4.36 13.42 -0.06
N PHE A 10 -3.27 13.38 0.71
CA PHE A 10 -2.89 14.48 1.58
C PHE A 10 -1.98 15.43 0.82
N ASP A 11 -2.40 16.70 0.70
CA ASP A 11 -1.64 17.73 -0.02
C ASP A 11 -0.56 18.42 0.84
N GLY A 12 -0.33 17.93 2.07
CA GLY A 12 0.54 18.54 3.08
C GLY A 12 -0.20 19.44 4.07
N LYS A 13 -1.46 19.77 3.82
CA LYS A 13 -2.30 20.64 4.68
C LYS A 13 -3.67 20.05 4.96
N SER A 14 -4.26 19.37 3.98
CA SER A 14 -5.63 18.88 3.97
C SER A 14 -5.75 17.57 3.18
N ILE A 15 -6.75 16.77 3.55
CA ILE A 15 -7.16 15.60 2.77
C ILE A 15 -8.00 16.09 1.60
N GLN A 16 -7.51 15.88 0.38
CA GLN A 16 -8.19 16.24 -0.86
C GLN A 16 -8.80 15.01 -1.49
N LEU A 17 -10.09 15.07 -1.80
CA LEU A 17 -10.73 14.01 -2.58
C LEU A 17 -10.22 14.06 -4.02
N ASP A 18 -9.79 12.91 -4.56
CA ASP A 18 -9.29 12.83 -5.93
C ASP A 18 -10.41 13.09 -6.96
N LYS A 19 -11.66 12.86 -6.55
CA LYS A 19 -12.86 13.11 -7.33
C LYS A 19 -13.85 13.96 -6.53
N PRO A 20 -14.57 14.90 -7.16
CA PRO A 20 -15.63 15.65 -6.50
C PRO A 20 -16.67 14.72 -5.90
N TYR A 21 -17.00 14.94 -4.63
CA TYR A 21 -18.08 14.25 -3.94
C TYR A 21 -18.77 15.23 -3.00
N LYS A 22 -20.11 15.23 -3.00
CA LYS A 22 -20.87 16.14 -2.14
C LYS A 22 -20.85 15.63 -0.70
N LEU A 23 -20.23 16.39 0.19
CA LEU A 23 -20.26 16.18 1.63
C LEU A 23 -21.10 17.26 2.28
N GLU A 24 -22.12 16.86 3.04
CA GLU A 24 -22.91 17.80 3.84
C GLU A 24 -22.11 18.19 5.11
N PRO A 25 -22.30 19.41 5.64
CA PRO A 25 -21.70 19.80 6.91
C PRO A 25 -22.00 18.77 8.02
N ASN A 26 -20.97 18.44 8.83
CA ASN A 26 -21.06 17.44 9.91
C ASN A 26 -21.33 15.99 9.47
N THR A 27 -21.13 15.66 8.19
CA THR A 27 -21.12 14.25 7.74
C THR A 27 -20.08 13.46 8.55
N LYS A 28 -20.49 12.35 9.17
CA LYS A 28 -19.57 11.47 9.90
C LYS A 28 -18.70 10.71 8.90
N LEU A 29 -17.38 10.81 9.07
CA LEU A 29 -16.40 10.17 8.19
C LEU A 29 -15.63 9.09 8.96
N ILE A 30 -15.26 8.03 8.25
CA ILE A 30 -14.26 7.05 8.68
C ILE A 30 -13.06 7.25 7.75
N ILE A 31 -11.89 7.49 8.33
CA ILE A 31 -10.65 7.76 7.58
C ILE A 31 -9.71 6.58 7.74
N THR A 32 -9.24 6.04 6.62
CA THR A 32 -8.19 5.02 6.57
C THR A 32 -6.96 5.65 5.92
N VAL A 33 -5.84 5.65 6.64
CA VAL A 33 -4.55 6.15 6.12
C VAL A 33 -3.75 4.96 5.60
N ILE A 34 -3.33 5.04 4.34
CA ILE A 34 -2.52 4.00 3.70
C ILE A 34 -1.06 4.48 3.75
N PRO A 35 -0.16 3.77 4.47
CA PRO A 35 1.26 4.11 4.49
C PRO A 35 1.89 3.82 3.12
N GLU A 36 2.87 4.64 2.70
CA GLU A 36 3.54 4.51 1.39
C GLU A 36 4.23 3.14 1.23
N GLN A 37 4.80 2.61 2.31
CA GLN A 37 5.30 1.24 2.41
C GLN A 37 5.00 0.78 3.83
N SER A 38 4.39 -0.39 4.00
CA SER A 38 4.40 -1.00 5.33
C SER A 38 5.81 -1.56 5.57
N ASP A 39 6.34 -1.42 6.78
CA ASP A 39 7.58 -2.07 7.19
C ASP A 39 7.53 -3.59 6.88
N GLU A 40 6.34 -4.17 6.90
CA GLU A 40 6.08 -5.54 6.45
C GLU A 40 6.34 -5.73 4.96
N GLN A 41 5.85 -4.86 4.08
CA GLN A 41 6.06 -4.98 2.64
C GLN A 41 7.54 -4.84 2.28
N GLU A 42 8.28 -3.93 2.92
CA GLU A 42 9.74 -3.87 2.82
C GLU A 42 10.40 -5.14 3.35
N SER A 43 9.96 -5.64 4.51
CA SER A 43 10.49 -6.88 5.11
C SER A 43 10.25 -8.10 4.21
N TRP A 44 9.09 -8.19 3.56
CA TRP A 44 8.78 -9.24 2.60
C TRP A 44 9.67 -9.11 1.35
N LEU A 45 9.82 -7.92 0.78
CA LEU A 45 10.73 -7.69 -0.34
C LEU A 45 12.17 -8.10 -0.01
N ASN A 46 12.65 -7.77 1.20
CA ASN A 46 13.97 -8.16 1.69
C ASN A 46 14.11 -9.68 1.89
N LEU A 47 13.07 -10.35 2.39
CA LEU A 47 13.04 -11.82 2.50
C LEU A 47 13.10 -12.47 1.11
N TRP A 48 12.30 -12.00 0.16
CA TRP A 48 12.29 -12.54 -1.21
C TRP A 48 13.64 -12.34 -1.91
N GLN A 49 14.27 -11.18 -1.76
CA GLN A 49 15.62 -10.96 -2.31
C GLN A 49 16.66 -11.91 -1.72
N ASN A 50 16.59 -12.19 -0.41
CA ASN A 50 17.47 -13.16 0.24
C ASN A 50 17.21 -14.60 -0.18
N ILE A 51 15.96 -14.97 -0.47
CA ILE A 51 15.59 -16.32 -0.93
C ILE A 51 16.03 -16.52 -2.38
N ILE A 52 15.81 -15.52 -3.24
CA ILE A 52 16.14 -15.59 -4.67
C ILE A 52 17.66 -15.48 -4.89
N GLY A 53 18.39 -14.70 -4.08
CA GLY A 53 19.85 -14.61 -4.11
C GLY A 53 20.59 -15.84 -3.59
N LYS A 54 19.87 -16.81 -3.00
CA LYS A 54 20.42 -18.05 -2.42
C LYS A 54 20.12 -19.29 -3.26
N THR A 55 19.72 -19.18 -4.53
CA THR A 55 19.66 -20.37 -5.39
C THR A 55 21.05 -21.01 -5.45
N PRO A 56 21.24 -22.24 -4.91
CA PRO A 56 22.52 -22.90 -4.98
C PRO A 56 22.77 -23.26 -6.44
N LYS A 57 24.00 -23.00 -6.93
CA LYS A 57 24.51 -23.53 -8.20
C LYS A 57 24.50 -25.06 -8.12
N ILE A 58 23.37 -25.69 -8.42
CA ILE A 58 23.25 -27.14 -8.61
C ILE A 58 22.66 -27.38 -9.99
N ILE A 59 23.31 -26.82 -11.02
CA ILE A 59 23.10 -27.23 -12.41
C ILE A 59 24.44 -27.12 -13.17
N GLU A 60 25.51 -27.68 -12.62
CA GLU A 60 26.75 -27.97 -13.34
C GLU A 60 27.21 -29.37 -12.96
N ASN A 61 26.45 -30.42 -13.29
CA ASN A 61 26.94 -31.81 -13.22
C ASN A 61 26.10 -32.83 -14.00
N PHE A 62 25.61 -32.45 -15.18
CA PHE A 62 25.20 -33.43 -16.19
C PHE A 62 25.93 -33.11 -17.49
N LYS A 63 27.11 -33.71 -17.64
CA LYS A 63 27.88 -33.77 -18.87
C LYS A 63 28.05 -35.24 -19.23
#